data_AF-A0A544YAR3-F1
#
_entry.id   AF-A0A544YAR3-F1
#
_cell.length_a   1.000
_cell.length_b   1.000
_cell.length_c   1.000
_cell.angle_alpha   90.00
_cell.angle_beta   90.00
_cell.angle_gamma   90.00
#
_symmetry.space_group_name_H-M   'P 1'
#
loop_
_entity.id
_entity.type
_entity.pdbx_description
1 polymer ?
#
loop_
_entity_poly.entity_id
_entity_poly.type
_entity_poly.pdbx_seq_one_letter_code
_entity_poly.pdbx_strand_id
1 'polypeptide(L)' 'MQGYPVWGLVGLLFGTVLGVVGAFGGLTAFIIVLVLGVVGFLVGLVLEGGVHLPQMHPRRQ' A
#
# COMPACT_ATOMS: atom_id res chain seq x y z
N MET A 1 17.73 17.39 14.81
CA MET A 1 16.63 17.32 13.84
C MET A 1 15.63 16.31 14.39
N GLN A 2 14.62 16.80 15.11
CA GLN A 2 13.61 15.99 15.79
C GLN A 2 12.89 15.12 14.75
N GLY A 3 12.63 13.86 15.09
CA GLY A 3 12.02 12.87 14.21
C GLY A 3 10.75 13.43 13.56
N TYR A 4 10.81 13.63 12.25
CA TYR A 4 9.64 13.98 11.46
C TYR A 4 8.58 12.90 11.67
N PRO A 5 7.33 13.27 11.99
CA PRO A 5 6.26 12.29 12.11
C PRO A 5 5.95 11.75 10.72
N VAL A 6 6.68 10.71 10.32
CA VAL A 6 6.48 9.96 9.07
C VAL A 6 5.01 9.57 8.89
N TRP A 7 4.30 9.36 9.99
CA TRP A 7 2.88 9.11 10.04
C TRP A 7 2.03 10.19 9.34
N GLY A 8 2.41 11.47 9.46
CA GLY A 8 1.72 12.57 8.78
C GLY A 8 1.94 12.52 7.26
N LEU A 9 3.16 12.24 6.82
CA LEU A 9 3.49 12.10 5.40
C LEU A 9 2.81 10.89 4.77
N VAL A 10 2.77 9.77 5.51
CA VAL A 10 2.06 8.54 5.11
C VAL A 10 0.56 8.80 5.00
N GLY A 11 -0.04 9.49 5.97
CA GLY A 11 -1.45 9.88 5.93
C GLY A 11 -1.78 10.82 4.76
N LEU A 12 -0.91 11.79 4.48
CA LEU A 12 -1.07 12.73 3.35
C LEU A 12 -1.00 12.02 2.00
N LEU A 13 -0.01 11.14 1.82
CA LEU A 13 0.14 10.34 0.60
C LEU A 13 -1.07 9.42 0.40
N PHE A 14 -1.49 8.74 1.46
CA PHE A 14 -2.64 7.85 1.41
C PHE A 14 -3.94 8.61 1.07
N GLY A 15 -4.20 9.74 1.74
CA GLY A 15 -5.37 10.58 1.46
C GLY A 15 -5.36 11.17 0.04
N THR A 16 -4.21 11.57 -0.47
CA THR A 16 -4.06 12.09 -1.84
C THR A 16 -4.36 11.00 -2.88
N VAL A 17 -3.82 9.80 -2.70
CA VAL A 17 -4.10 8.66 -3.57
C VAL A 17 -5.59 8.32 -3.54
N LEU A 18 -6.20 8.25 -2.36
CA LEU A 18 -7.64 8.00 -2.23
C LEU A 18 -8.50 9.11 -2.86
N GLY A 19 -8.09 10.37 -2.74
CA GLY A 19 -8.77 11.52 -3.35
C GLY A 19 -8.71 11.48 -4.88
N VAL A 20 -7.55 11.12 -5.45
CA VAL A 20 -7.39 10.91 -6.90
C VAL A 20 -8.26 9.75 -7.37
N VAL A 21 -8.31 8.63 -6.63
CA VAL A 21 -9.19 7.50 -6.94
C VAL A 21 -10.67 7.91 -6.87
N GLY A 22 -11.07 8.68 -5.86
CA GLY A 22 -12.43 9.17 -5.68
C GLY A 22 -12.88 10.16 -6.76
N ALA A 23 -11.95 10.94 -7.33
CA ALA A 23 -12.23 11.90 -8.41
C ALA A 23 -12.74 11.23 -9.69
N PHE A 24 -12.51 9.93 -9.89
CA PHE A 24 -12.96 9.20 -11.08
C PHE A 24 -14.43 8.76 -11.08
N GLY A 25 -15.26 9.19 -10.11
CA GLY A 25 -16.72 9.19 -10.33
C GLY A 25 -17.60 8.50 -9.29
N GLY A 26 -17.39 8.77 -8.00
CA GLY A 26 -18.33 8.40 -6.92
C GLY A 26 -18.10 7.02 -6.30
N LEU A 27 -18.96 6.63 -5.35
CA LEU A 27 -18.78 5.46 -4.48
C LEU A 27 -18.59 4.16 -5.29
N THR A 28 -19.28 4.01 -6.42
CA THR A 28 -19.13 2.87 -7.32
C THR A 28 -17.78 2.85 -8.06
N ALA A 29 -17.31 4.00 -8.57
CA ALA A 29 -16.00 4.09 -9.24
C ALA A 29 -14.86 3.81 -8.24
N PHE A 30 -14.99 4.29 -7.00
CA PHE A 30 -14.08 3.99 -5.91
C PHE A 30 -14.01 2.48 -5.62
N ILE A 31 -15.15 1.80 -5.52
CA ILE A 31 -15.21 0.35 -5.29
C ILE A 31 -14.52 -0.41 -6.43
N ILE A 32 -14.75 -0.03 -7.69
CA ILE A 32 -14.12 -0.69 -8.85
C ILE A 32 -12.60 -0.55 -8.80
N VAL A 33 -12.09 0.66 -8.53
CA VAL A 33 -10.63 0.89 -8.43
C VAL A 33 -10.04 0.21 -7.20
N LEU A 34 -10.76 0.16 -6.08
CA LEU A 34 -10.35 -0.57 -4.88
C LEU A 34 -10.21 -2.07 -5.19
N VAL A 35 -11.20 -2.66 -5.86
CA VAL A 35 -11.16 -4.06 -6.29
C VAL A 35 -10.01 -4.29 -7.27
N LEU A 36 -9.82 -3.41 -8.25
CA LEU A 36 -8.72 -3.51 -9.20
C LEU A 36 -7.34 -3.38 -8.52
N GLY A 37 -7.22 -2.51 -7.54
CA GLY A 37 -6.02 -2.35 -6.72
C GLY A 37 -5.73 -3.58 -5.87
N VAL A 38 -6.75 -4.18 -5.24
CA VAL A 38 -6.62 -5.45 -4.51
C VAL A 38 -6.22 -6.59 -5.44
N VAL A 39 -6.82 -6.67 -6.63
CA VAL A 39 -6.45 -7.66 -7.65
C VAL A 39 -5.02 -7.46 -8.12
N GLY A 40 -4.61 -6.22 -8.41
CA GLY A 40 -3.24 -5.89 -8.79
C GLY A 40 -2.23 -6.20 -7.68
N PHE A 41 -2.58 -5.94 -6.43
CA PHE A 41 -1.77 -6.30 -5.26
C PHE A 41 -1.64 -7.82 -5.10
N LEU A 42 -2.74 -8.57 -5.20
CA LEU A 42 -2.73 -10.03 -5.13
C LEU A 42 -1.94 -10.65 -6.28
N VAL A 43 -2.09 -10.14 -7.50
CA VAL A 43 -1.31 -10.59 -8.66
C VAL A 43 0.16 -10.24 -8.47
N GLY A 44 0.49 -9.03 -8.02
CA GLY A 44 1.85 -8.64 -7.68
C GLY A 44 2.48 -9.54 -6.61
N LEU A 45 1.72 -9.87 -5.56
CA LEU A 45 2.14 -10.74 -4.47
C LEU A 45 2.37 -12.19 -4.93
N VAL A 46 1.53 -12.70 -5.84
CA VAL A 46 1.68 -14.03 -6.43
C VAL A 46 2.86 -14.08 -7.41
N LEU A 47 3.06 -13.02 -8.19
CA LEU A 47 4.22 -12.88 -9.09
C LEU A 47 5.53 -12.67 -8.33
N GLU A 48 5.50 -12.04 -7.16
CA GLU A 48 6.64 -11.99 -6.22
C GLU A 48 7.04 -13.38 -5.70
N GLY A 49 6.25 -14.44 -5.98
CA GLY A 49 6.75 -15.81 -5.94
C GLY A 49 7.04 -16.38 -4.54
N GLY A 50 6.61 -15.68 -3.49
CA GLY A 50 6.80 -16.10 -2.11
C GLY A 50 7.38 -14.95 -1.31
N VAL A 51 6.62 -14.53 -0.31
CA VAL A 51 7.05 -13.70 0.82
C VAL A 51 8.55 -13.92 1.06
N HIS A 52 9.39 -12.98 0.63
CA HIS A 52 10.72 -12.86 1.19
C HIS A 52 10.49 -12.47 2.64
N LEU A 53 10.28 -13.48 3.49
CA LEU A 53 10.41 -13.38 4.93
C LEU A 53 11.79 -12.76 5.09
N PRO A 54 11.91 -11.50 5.56
CA PRO A 54 13.21 -10.93 5.83
C PRO A 54 13.90 -11.93 6.72
N GLN A 55 14.97 -12.55 6.17
CA GLN A 55 15.70 -13.63 6.82
C GLN A 55 15.96 -13.17 8.25
N MET A 56 15.21 -13.77 9.19
CA MET A 56 15.45 -13.62 10.61
C MET A 56 16.84 -14.20 10.80
N HIS A 57 17.85 -13.35 10.78
CA HIS A 57 19.21 -13.71 11.10
C HIS A 57 19.24 -13.93 12.61
N PRO A 58 19.21 -15.18 13.11
CA PRO A 58 19.38 -15.42 14.51
C PRO A 58 20.88 -15.19 14.72
N ARG A 59 21.25 -13.97 15.12
CA ARG A 59 22.62 -13.65 15.51
C ARG A 59 22.93 -14.52 16.74
N ARG A 60 23.52 -15.68 16.48
CA ARG A 60 24.16 -16.53 17.48
C ARG A 60 25.65 -16.36 17.24
N GLN A 61 26.31 -15.84 18.29
CA GLN A 61 27.74 -15.56 18.47
C GLN A 61 28.20 -14.20 17.95
#